data_AF-A0A254N838-F1
#
_entry.id   AF-A0A254N838-F1
#
_cell.length_a   1.000
_cell.length_b   1.000
_cell.length_c   1.000
_cell.angle_alpha   90.00
_cell.angle_beta   90.00
_cell.angle_gamma   90.00
#
_symmetry.space_group_name_H-M   'P 1'
#
loop_
_entity.id
_entity.type
_entity.pdbx_description
1 polymer ?
#
loop_
_entity_poly.entity_id
_entity_poly.type
_entity_poly.pdbx_seq_one_letter_code
_entity_poly.pdbx_strand_id
1 'polypeptide(L)'
;MAAWFTPRLRRRAALAVGAALLLPWATGQFAKGFHQPGLDNDALRHQLLIDFIVIGAIVFALTMVATWLIGCWVTGVMKGPRHQADGFPGAPGEPPP
;
A
#
# COMPACT_ATOMS: atom_id res chain seq x y z
N MET A 1 -6.64 -6.32 -21.31
CA MET A 1 -6.94 -6.67 -19.90
C MET A 1 -7.62 -5.47 -19.25
N ALA A 2 -8.88 -5.61 -18.83
CA ALA A 2 -9.59 -4.55 -18.12
C ALA A 2 -8.82 -4.20 -16.84
N ALA A 3 -8.31 -2.97 -16.74
CA ALA A 3 -7.61 -2.52 -15.55
C ALA A 3 -8.63 -2.26 -14.44
N TRP A 4 -8.88 -3.28 -13.61
CA TRP A 4 -9.75 -3.20 -12.44
C TRP A 4 -9.35 -2.08 -11.46
N PHE A 5 -8.09 -1.64 -11.48
CA PHE A 5 -7.57 -0.59 -10.62
C PHE A 5 -7.26 0.70 -11.39
N THR A 6 -7.76 1.82 -10.88
CA THR A 6 -7.47 3.15 -11.44
C THR A 6 -5.98 3.49 -11.33
N PRO A 7 -5.44 4.34 -12.21
CA PRO A 7 -4.04 4.75 -12.17
C PRO A 7 -3.62 5.37 -10.82
N ARG A 8 -4.54 6.09 -10.17
CA ARG A 8 -4.33 6.70 -8.85
C ARG A 8 -4.19 5.65 -7.75
N LEU A 9 -5.05 4.62 -7.77
CA LEU A 9 -4.98 3.53 -6.80
C LEU A 9 -3.69 2.73 -6.95
N ARG A 10 -3.27 2.44 -8.19
CA ARG A 10 -2.00 1.75 -8.46
C ARG A 10 -0.79 2.51 -7.92
N ARG A 11 -0.74 3.84 -8.11
CA ARG A 11 0.34 4.67 -7.54
C ARG A 11 0.34 4.66 -6.01
N ARG A 12 -0.84 4.80 -5.39
CA ARG A 12 -0.96 4.74 -3.92
C ARG A 12 -0.57 3.38 -3.35
N ALA A 13 -0.96 2.30 -4.01
CA ALA A 13 -0.57 0.94 -3.63
C ALA A 13 0.95 0.75 -3.71
N ALA A 14 1.59 1.19 -4.80
CA ALA A 14 3.04 1.13 -4.94
C ALA A 14 3.77 1.94 -3.86
N LEU A 15 3.27 3.14 -3.54
CA LEU A 15 3.80 3.96 -2.45
C LEU A 15 3.62 3.28 -1.08
N ALA A 16 2.45 2.67 -0.82
CA ALA A 16 2.18 1.98 0.43
C ALA A 16 3.07 0.75 0.61
N VAL A 17 3.27 -0.06 -0.44
CA VAL A 17 4.20 -1.20 -0.42
C VAL A 17 5.64 -0.72 -0.20
N GLY A 18 6.06 0.32 -0.91
CA GLY A 18 7.38 0.92 -0.72
C GLY A 18 7.57 1.42 0.71
N ALA A 19 6.59 2.13 1.27
CA ALA A 19 6.63 2.61 2.65
C ALA A 19 6.65 1.46 3.67
N ALA A 20 5.87 0.40 3.46
CA ALA A 20 5.82 -0.79 4.32
C ALA A 20 7.16 -1.53 4.39
N LEU A 21 7.96 -1.49 3.32
CA LEU A 21 9.31 -2.07 3.28
C LEU A 21 10.36 -1.11 3.85
N LEU A 22 10.36 0.14 3.37
CA LEU A 22 11.43 1.09 3.64
C LEU A 22 11.37 1.65 5.05
N LEU A 23 10.18 1.89 5.62
CA LEU A 23 10.05 2.48 6.96
C LEU A 23 10.61 1.53 8.04
N PRO A 24 10.16 0.27 8.17
CA PRO A 24 10.69 -0.61 9.21
C PRO A 24 12.16 -0.95 8.99
N TRP A 25 12.60 -1.04 7.73
CA TRP A 25 14.00 -1.28 7.42
C TRP A 25 14.88 -0.11 7.86
N ALA A 26 14.49 1.13 7.52
CA ALA A 26 15.24 2.33 7.90
C ALA A 26 15.28 2.51 9.43
N THR A 27 14.17 2.26 10.13
CA THR A 27 14.15 2.32 11.60
C THR A 27 15.01 1.22 12.22
N GLY A 28 15.03 0.02 11.65
CA GLY A 28 15.91 -1.07 12.06
C GLY A 28 17.38 -0.71 11.93
N GLN A 29 17.81 -0.18 10.78
CA GLN A 29 19.19 0.26 10.56
C GLN A 29 19.59 1.38 11.52
N PHE A 30 18.70 2.35 11.74
CA PHE A 30 18.93 3.42 12.70
C PHE A 30 19.10 2.88 14.13
N ALA A 31 18.24 1.95 14.56
CA ALA A 31 18.30 1.35 15.89
C ALA A 31 19.60 0.55 16.14
N LYS A 32 20.08 -0.17 15.11
CA LYS A 32 21.35 -0.90 15.18
C LYS A 32 22.57 0.01 15.35
N GLY A 33 22.50 1.26 14.87
CA GLY A 33 23.58 2.24 15.04
C GLY A 33 23.95 2.51 16.51
N PHE A 34 23.01 2.30 17.43
CA PHE A 34 23.21 2.49 18.87
C PHE A 34 23.78 1.27 19.60
N HIS A 35 23.75 0.08 18.97
CA HIS A 35 24.16 -1.18 19.60
C HIS A 35 25.45 -1.67 18.92
N GLN A 36 26.58 -1.10 19.35
CA GLN A 36 27.91 -1.39 18.78
C GLN A 36 28.70 -2.35 19.66
N PRO A 37 29.51 -3.26 19.07
CA PRO A 37 30.40 -4.11 19.83
C PRO A 37 31.42 -3.25 20.59
N GLY A 38 31.44 -3.36 21.92
CA GLY A 38 32.27 -2.57 22.82
C GLY A 38 31.52 -1.50 23.62
N LEU A 39 30.32 -1.08 23.18
CA LEU A 39 29.40 -0.26 23.97
C LEU A 39 28.38 -1.12 24.74
N ASP A 40 28.03 -2.27 24.16
CA ASP A 40 27.06 -3.23 24.68
C ASP A 40 27.70 -4.59 24.97
N ASN A 41 27.32 -5.22 26.08
CA ASN A 41 27.84 -6.53 26.49
C ASN A 41 27.40 -7.66 25.53
N ASP A 42 26.19 -7.55 24.95
CA ASP A 42 25.57 -8.57 24.08
C ASP A 42 25.07 -7.97 22.75
N ALA A 43 25.89 -7.13 22.10
CA ALA A 43 25.52 -6.39 20.88
C ALA A 43 24.94 -7.27 19.76
N LEU A 44 25.46 -8.50 19.57
CA LEU A 44 24.96 -9.43 18.55
C LEU A 44 23.52 -9.87 18.81
N ARG A 45 23.18 -10.19 20.08
CA ARG A 45 21.84 -10.63 20.44
C ARG A 45 20.82 -9.51 20.20
N HIS A 46 21.17 -8.29 20.59
CA HIS A 46 20.30 -7.13 20.38
C HIS A 46 20.08 -6.82 18.91
N GLN A 47 21.13 -6.88 18.07
CA GLN A 47 21.01 -6.68 16.63
C GLN A 47 20.09 -7.72 15.96
N LEU A 48 20.21 -9.00 16.34
CA LEU A 48 19.35 -10.07 15.82
C LEU A 48 17.88 -9.91 16.25
N LEU A 49 17.64 -9.45 17.47
CA LEU A 49 16.29 -9.20 17.97
C LEU A 49 15.63 -8.04 17.21
N ILE A 50 16.39 -6.96 16.95
CA ILE A 50 15.94 -5.84 16.10
C ILE A 50 15.57 -6.36 14.72
N ASP A 51 16.39 -7.21 14.09
CA ASP A 51 16.08 -7.79 12.78
C ASP A 51 14.79 -8.61 12.79
N PHE A 52 14.58 -9.41 13.83
CA PHE A 52 13.37 -10.23 13.95
C PHE A 52 12.11 -9.36 14.03
N ILE A 53 12.14 -8.28 14.81
CA ILE A 53 11.04 -7.31 14.92
C ILE A 53 10.80 -6.61 13.59
N VAL A 54 11.87 -6.17 12.92
CA VAL A 54 11.79 -5.46 11.63
C VAL A 54 11.15 -6.34 10.56
N ILE A 55 11.58 -7.60 10.45
CA ILE A 55 11.00 -8.55 9.49
C ILE A 55 9.52 -8.78 9.82
N GLY A 56 9.17 -8.99 11.09
CA GLY A 56 7.79 -9.15 11.52
C GLY A 56 6.91 -7.93 11.17
N ALA A 57 7.42 -6.72 11.42
CA ALA A 57 6.72 -5.47 11.10
C ALA A 57 6.50 -5.29 9.58
N ILE A 58 7.50 -5.62 8.76
CA ILE A 58 7.37 -5.59 7.29
C ILE A 58 6.27 -6.54 6.83
N VAL A 59 6.31 -7.79 7.28
CA VAL A 59 5.31 -8.80 6.90
C VAL A 59 3.91 -8.34 7.32
N PHE A 60 3.75 -7.86 8.55
CA PHE A 60 2.48 -7.35 9.05
C PHE A 60 1.96 -6.14 8.24
N ALA A 61 2.83 -5.18 7.91
CA ALA A 61 2.44 -4.03 7.09
C ALA A 61 2.02 -4.45 5.68
N LEU A 62 2.73 -5.41 5.07
CA LEU A 62 2.37 -5.95 3.76
C LEU A 62 1.01 -6.68 3.77
N THR A 63 0.69 -7.44 4.82
CA THR A 63 -0.62 -8.10 4.92
C THR A 63 -1.77 -7.10 5.10
N MET A 64 -1.55 -6.00 5.82
CA MET A 64 -2.52 -4.90 5.89
C MET A 64 -2.76 -4.27 4.51
N VAL A 65 -1.70 -3.97 3.76
CA VAL A 65 -1.83 -3.42 2.40
C VAL A 65 -2.57 -4.40 1.48
N ALA A 66 -2.26 -5.69 1.56
CA ALA A 66 -2.95 -6.73 0.80
C ALA A 66 -4.45 -6.78 1.14
N THR A 67 -4.79 -6.74 2.43
CA THR A 67 -6.18 -6.72 2.91
C THR A 67 -6.95 -5.51 2.37
N TRP A 68 -6.31 -4.33 2.41
CA TRP A 68 -6.89 -3.11 1.87
C TRP A 68 -7.13 -3.16 0.36
N LEU A 69 -6.19 -3.74 -0.40
CA LEU A 69 -6.31 -3.93 -1.85
C LEU A 69 -7.44 -4.89 -2.21
N ILE A 70 -7.61 -5.97 -1.44
CA ILE A 70 -8.74 -6.90 -1.59
C ILE A 70 -10.06 -6.15 -1.37
N GLY A 71 -10.17 -5.34 -0.33
CA GLY A 71 -11.34 -4.49 -0.09
C GLY A 71 -11.63 -3.55 -1.27
N CYS A 72 -10.60 -2.86 -1.78
CA CYS A 72 -10.75 -2.02 -2.97
C CYS A 72 -11.24 -2.81 -4.18
N TRP A 73 -10.70 -4.01 -4.41
CA TRP A 73 -11.14 -4.88 -5.50
C TRP A 73 -12.60 -5.29 -5.37
N VAL A 74 -13.04 -5.75 -4.18
CA VAL A 74 -14.43 -6.11 -3.91
C VAL A 74 -15.37 -4.94 -4.19
N THR A 75 -15.02 -3.73 -3.75
CA THR A 75 -15.84 -2.54 -4.04
C THR A 75 -15.92 -2.21 -5.53
N GLY A 76 -14.84 -2.46 -6.28
CA GLY A 76 -14.80 -2.29 -7.73
C GLY A 76 -15.72 -3.29 -8.45
N VAL A 77 -15.72 -4.55 -7.98
CA VAL A 77 -16.63 -5.59 -8.49
C VAL A 77 -18.08 -5.23 -8.20
N MET A 78 -18.41 -4.85 -6.96
CA MET A 78 -19.79 -4.57 -6.55
C MET A 78 -20.40 -3.33 -7.21
N LYS A 79 -19.60 -2.28 -7.48
CA LYS A 79 -20.12 -1.05 -8.10
C LYS A 79 -20.31 -1.15 -9.61
N GLY A 80 -19.75 -2.17 -10.26
CA GLY A 80 -19.87 -2.38 -11.69
C GLY A 80 -19.24 -1.26 -12.55
N PRO A 81 -19.30 -1.38 -13.89
CA PRO A 81 -18.87 -0.33 -14.81
C PRO A 81 -19.70 0.94 -14.58
N ARG A 82 -19.06 2.10 -14.74
CA ARG A 82 -19.78 3.38 -14.69
C ARG A 82 -20.83 3.38 -15.81
N HIS A 83 -22.11 3.21 -15.47
CA HIS A 83 -23.19 3.46 -16.41
C HIS A 83 -23.20 4.96 -16.73
N GLN A 84 -22.59 5.33 -17.86
CA GLN A 84 -22.89 6.60 -18.49
C GLN A 84 -24.31 6.46 -19.02
N ALA A 85 -25.24 7.20 -18.41
CA ALA A 85 -26.56 7.37 -18.99
C ALA A 85 -26.38 7.95 -20.40
N ASP A 86 -27.17 7.46 -21.34
CA ASP A 86 -27.33 8.11 -22.63
C ASP A 86 -27.80 9.56 -22.44
N GLY A 87 -27.43 10.42 -23.38
CA GLY A 87 -27.91 11.80 -23.38
C GLY A 87 -29.43 11.79 -23.48
N PHE A 88 -30.10 12.52 -22.59
CA PHE A 88 -31.56 12.64 -22.65
C PHE A 88 -31.98 13.24 -24.00
N PRO A 89 -32.88 12.59 -24.76
CA PRO A 89 -33.36 13.15 -26.02
C PRO A 89 -34.07 14.49 -25.76
N GLY A 90 -33.56 15.57 -26.35
CA GLY A 90 -34.06 16.94 -26.14
C GLY A 90 -33.27 17.78 -25.13
N ALA A 91 -32.00 17.45 -24.88
CA ALA A 91 -31.12 18.30 -24.07
C ALA A 91 -31.05 19.74 -24.64
N PRO A 92 -31.03 20.79 -23.78
CA PRO A 92 -31.03 22.18 -24.24
C PRO A 92 -29.78 22.46 -25.11
N GLY A 93 -29.98 22.58 -26.42
CA GLY A 93 -28.91 22.76 -27.41
C GLY A 93 -29.04 21.89 -28.66
N GLU A 94 -29.88 20.86 -28.64
CA GLU A 94 -30.16 20.05 -29.84
C GLU A 94 -31.22 20.77 -30.70
N PRO A 95 -30.95 21.11 -31.98
CA PRO A 95 -31.96 21.64 -32.88
C PRO A 95 -33.01 20.55 -33.17
N PRO A 96 -34.31 20.89 -33.26
CA PRO A 96 -35.37 19.93 -33.52
C PRO A 96 -35.20 19.25 -34.90
N PRO A 97 -35.67 18.00 -35.07
CA PRO A 97 -35.65 17.30 -36.35
C PRO A 97 -36.51 17.99 -37.42
#